data_AF-A0A0F9F4G4-F1
#
_entry.id   AF-A0A0F9F4G4-F1
#
_cell.length_a   1.000
_cell.length_b   1.000
_cell.length_c   1.000
_cell.angle_alpha   90.00
_cell.angle_beta   90.00
_cell.angle_gamma   90.00
#
_symmetry.space_group_name_H-M   'P 1'
#
loop_
_entity.id
_entity.type
_entity.pdbx_description
1 polymer ?
#
loop_
_entity_poly.entity_id
_entity_poly.type
_entity_poly.pdbx_seq_one_letter_code
_entity_poly.pdbx_strand_id
1 'polypeptide(L)'
;MVVSMNVTGKTAAIAFLARGFKDVKTGLNSGFTEVGLHMLNQVKRSIAGREAEHVSVDTGVLLNSPQFTATPLNVSIFTLLDYAEFIENNPDIVGGPRKHFQNSLNRNLDEITRILKKEVKSNVRTL
;
A
#
# COMPACT_ATOMS: atom_id res chain seq x y z
N MET A 1 22.41 53.87 -11.09
CA MET A 1 21.08 53.50 -11.62
C MET A 1 21.07 51.99 -11.80
N VAL A 2 20.20 51.27 -11.09
CA VAL A 2 20.07 49.81 -11.21
C VAL A 2 18.81 49.52 -12.01
N VAL A 3 18.96 48.82 -13.13
CA VAL A 3 17.83 48.34 -13.94
C VAL A 3 17.54 46.91 -13.52
N SER A 4 16.47 46.73 -12.75
CA SER A 4 16.01 45.42 -12.30
C SER A 4 15.08 44.83 -13.36
N MET A 5 15.48 43.75 -14.01
CA MET A 5 14.64 43.04 -14.98
C MET A 5 14.04 41.81 -14.29
N ASN A 6 12.71 41.82 -14.09
CA ASN A 6 12.01 40.64 -13.59
C ASN A 6 11.93 39.59 -14.69
N VAL A 7 12.72 38.52 -14.56
CA VAL A 7 12.64 37.36 -15.45
C VAL A 7 11.37 36.58 -15.13
N THR A 8 10.24 36.98 -15.71
CA THR A 8 8.92 36.34 -15.57
C THR A 8 8.94 34.83 -15.85
N GLY A 9 9.82 34.39 -16.75
CA GLY A 9 10.04 32.97 -17.04
C GLY A 9 10.53 32.15 -15.84
N LYS A 10 11.32 32.75 -14.93
CA LYS A 10 11.81 32.06 -13.73
C LYS A 10 10.66 31.74 -12.78
N THR A 11 9.78 32.70 -12.54
CA THR A 11 8.61 32.52 -11.67
C THR A 11 7.65 31.48 -12.23
N ALA A 12 7.43 31.49 -13.55
CA ALA A 12 6.60 30.49 -14.23
C ALA A 12 7.20 29.07 -14.14
N ALA A 13 8.51 28.93 -14.35
CA ALA A 13 9.20 27.65 -14.23
C ALA A 13 9.15 27.10 -12.79
N ILE A 14 9.36 27.95 -11.78
CA ILE A 14 9.23 27.56 -10.36
C ILE A 14 7.80 27.11 -10.04
N ALA A 15 6.79 27.85 -10.51
CA ALA A 15 5.38 27.50 -10.30
C ALA A 15 4.98 26.20 -11.04
N PHE A 16 5.57 25.92 -12.19
CA PHE A 16 5.37 24.66 -12.92
C PHE A 16 5.98 23.47 -12.16
N LEU A 17 7.23 23.59 -11.72
CA LEU A 17 7.90 22.55 -10.92
C LEU A 17 7.16 22.29 -9.60
N ALA A 18 6.76 23.35 -8.89
CA ALA A 18 6.03 23.22 -7.62
C ALA A 18 4.68 22.50 -7.78
N ARG A 19 3.96 22.74 -8.88
CA ARG A 19 2.73 22.00 -9.21
C ARG A 19 3.02 20.53 -9.48
N GLY A 20 4.00 20.23 -10.33
CA GLY A 20 4.39 18.85 -10.61
C GLY A 20 4.76 18.06 -9.34
N PHE A 21 5.51 18.65 -8.41
CA PHE A 21 5.82 18.01 -7.13
C PHE A 21 4.58 17.76 -6.26
N LYS A 22 3.63 18.70 -6.25
CA LYS A 22 2.35 18.56 -5.52
C LYS A 22 1.51 17.42 -6.10
N ASP A 23 1.46 17.30 -7.42
CA ASP A 23 0.65 16.29 -8.10
C ASP A 23 1.26 14.88 -7.91
N VAL A 24 2.59 14.77 -7.98
CA VAL A 24 3.29 13.53 -7.64
C VAL A 24 3.04 13.13 -6.20
N LYS A 25 3.12 14.08 -5.25
CA LYS A 25 2.84 13.79 -3.82
C LYS A 25 1.40 13.33 -3.60
N THR A 26 0.45 13.97 -4.27
CA THR A 26 -0.97 13.58 -4.21
C THR A 26 -1.18 12.18 -4.78
N GLY A 27 -0.59 11.89 -5.95
CA GLY A 27 -0.64 10.57 -6.57
C GLY A 27 0.01 9.47 -5.73
N LEU A 28 1.10 9.76 -5.03
CA LEU A 28 1.72 8.81 -4.09
C LEU A 28 0.82 8.54 -2.88
N ASN A 29 0.22 9.57 -2.28
CA ASN A 29 -0.71 9.37 -1.15
C ASN A 29 -1.94 8.54 -1.54
N SER A 30 -2.51 8.82 -2.72
CA SER A 30 -3.60 8.00 -3.30
C SER A 30 -3.12 6.55 -3.51
N GLY A 31 -1.97 6.40 -4.16
CA GLY A 31 -1.37 5.09 -4.43
C GLY A 31 -1.09 4.27 -3.18
N PHE A 32 -0.57 4.86 -2.10
CA PHE A 32 -0.34 4.14 -0.85
C PHE A 32 -1.65 3.69 -0.19
N THR A 33 -2.71 4.49 -0.29
CA THR A 33 -4.03 4.10 0.21
C THR A 33 -4.58 2.91 -0.58
N GLU A 34 -4.48 2.96 -1.92
CA GLU A 34 -4.94 1.89 -2.80
C GLU A 34 -4.12 0.60 -2.62
N VAL A 35 -2.80 0.72 -2.46
CA VAL A 35 -1.93 -0.41 -2.11
C VAL A 35 -2.35 -1.04 -0.78
N GLY A 36 -2.68 -0.23 0.22
CA GLY A 36 -3.17 -0.71 1.51
C GLY A 36 -4.46 -1.50 1.40
N LEU A 37 -5.43 -1.00 0.64
CA LEU A 37 -6.70 -1.70 0.37
C LEU A 37 -6.48 -3.01 -0.39
N HIS A 38 -5.68 -2.98 -1.46
CA HIS A 38 -5.34 -4.16 -2.25
C HIS A 38 -4.71 -5.24 -1.38
N MET A 39 -3.67 -4.86 -0.64
CA MET A 39 -2.91 -5.80 0.18
C MET A 39 -3.71 -6.32 1.37
N LEU A 40 -4.58 -5.50 1.97
CA LEU A 40 -5.53 -5.97 2.98
C LEU A 40 -6.42 -7.10 2.43
N ASN A 41 -6.95 -6.92 1.22
CA ASN A 41 -7.78 -7.93 0.57
C ASN A 41 -7.00 -9.21 0.26
N GLN A 42 -5.73 -9.11 -0.15
CA GLN A 42 -4.86 -10.27 -0.38
C GLN A 42 -4.60 -11.07 0.89
N VAL A 43 -4.31 -10.37 1.99
CA VAL A 43 -4.12 -11.01 3.31
C VAL A 43 -5.41 -11.72 3.74
N LYS A 44 -6.56 -11.07 3.63
CA LYS A 44 -7.86 -11.68 3.95
C LYS A 44 -8.17 -12.91 3.08
N ARG A 45 -7.88 -12.85 1.77
CA ARG A 45 -8.02 -14.00 0.88
C ARG A 45 -7.12 -15.17 1.28
N SER A 46 -5.89 -14.86 1.69
CA SER A 46 -4.95 -15.88 2.17
C SER A 46 -5.41 -16.53 3.47
N ILE A 47 -5.92 -15.74 4.43
CA ILE A 47 -6.51 -16.25 5.69
C ILE A 47 -7.78 -17.07 5.43
N ALA A 48 -8.56 -16.72 4.40
CA ALA A 48 -9.76 -17.45 4.01
C ALA A 48 -9.47 -18.74 3.20
N GLY A 49 -8.19 -19.15 3.08
CA GLY A 49 -7.79 -20.35 2.34
C GLY A 49 -8.03 -20.28 0.82
N ARG A 50 -8.16 -19.08 0.25
CA ARG A 50 -8.40 -18.88 -1.20
C ARG A 50 -7.12 -18.80 -2.04
N GLU A 51 -5.97 -18.99 -1.40
CA GLU A 51 -4.65 -18.94 -2.02
C GLU A 51 -3.97 -20.30 -1.84
N ALA A 52 -3.04 -20.67 -2.72
CA ALA A 52 -2.44 -22.01 -2.79
C ALA A 52 -1.54 -22.40 -1.59
N GLU A 53 -1.48 -21.56 -0.55
CA GLU A 53 -0.59 -21.73 0.61
C GLU A 53 -1.35 -22.27 1.82
N HIS A 54 -0.59 -22.77 2.82
CA HIS A 54 -1.08 -23.42 4.04
C HIS A 54 -2.49 -22.99 4.45
N VAL A 55 -3.40 -23.96 4.42
CA VAL A 55 -4.84 -23.78 4.60
C VAL A 55 -5.11 -23.47 6.08
N SER A 56 -4.90 -22.22 6.48
CA SER A 56 -5.60 -21.68 7.64
C SER A 56 -7.03 -21.44 7.18
N VAL A 57 -8.00 -22.11 7.79
CA VAL A 57 -9.44 -21.86 7.58
C VAL A 57 -9.95 -21.15 8.82
N ASP A 58 -9.59 -19.88 8.99
CA ASP A 58 -10.28 -19.03 9.95
C ASP A 58 -11.21 -18.09 9.17
N THR A 59 -12.51 -18.40 9.17
CA THR A 59 -13.56 -17.57 8.55
C THR A 59 -14.18 -16.57 9.53
N GLY A 60 -13.69 -16.50 10.76
CA GLY A 60 -14.30 -15.78 11.87
C GLY A 60 -13.54 -14.51 12.24
N VAL A 61 -12.94 -14.53 13.43
CA VAL A 61 -12.41 -13.32 14.09
C VAL A 61 -11.10 -12.89 13.43
N LEU A 62 -10.21 -13.83 13.08
CA LEU A 62 -8.92 -13.52 12.44
C LEU A 62 -9.07 -12.95 11.03
N LEU A 63 -10.06 -13.39 10.25
CA LEU A 63 -10.34 -12.85 8.91
C LEU A 63 -10.75 -11.38 8.93
N ASN A 64 -11.48 -10.98 9.99
CA ASN A 64 -12.00 -9.62 10.14
C ASN A 64 -11.03 -8.69 10.90
N SER A 65 -10.03 -9.26 11.55
CA SER A 65 -9.02 -8.55 12.33
C SER A 65 -7.99 -7.70 11.56
N PRO A 66 -7.59 -8.01 10.31
CA PRO A 66 -6.51 -7.29 9.67
C PRO A 66 -7.00 -5.88 9.31
N GLN A 67 -6.13 -4.92 9.54
CA GLN A 67 -6.32 -3.51 9.27
C GLN A 67 -5.09 -2.99 8.54
N PHE A 68 -5.22 -1.84 7.88
CA PHE A 68 -4.09 -1.16 7.29
C PHE A 68 -4.06 0.31 7.70
N THR A 69 -2.85 0.85 7.76
CA THR A 69 -2.61 2.29 7.86
C THR A 69 -1.72 2.70 6.69
N ALA A 70 -2.09 3.81 6.04
CA ALA A 70 -1.32 4.40 4.96
C ALA A 70 -0.80 5.77 5.43
N THR A 71 0.51 5.94 5.32
CA THR A 71 1.20 7.22 5.48
C THR A 71 1.83 7.60 4.14
N PRO A 72 2.25 8.87 3.94
CA PRO A 72 2.86 9.31 2.68
C PRO A 72 4.13 8.57 2.25
N LEU A 73 4.66 7.66 3.07
CA LEU A 73 5.91 6.92 2.82
C LEU A 73 5.82 5.43 3.13
N ASN A 74 4.72 4.97 3.74
CA ASN A 74 4.63 3.61 4.23
C ASN A 74 3.18 3.14 4.30
N VAL A 75 2.97 1.87 3.98
CA VAL A 75 1.72 1.15 4.18
C VAL A 75 1.99 -0.01 5.12
N SER A 76 1.35 0.01 6.28
CA SER A 76 1.46 -1.03 7.29
C SER A 76 0.17 -1.83 7.35
N ILE A 77 0.28 -3.15 7.31
CA ILE A 77 -0.86 -4.06 7.50
C ILE A 77 -0.59 -4.86 8.76
N PHE A 78 -1.56 -4.85 9.66
CA PHE A 78 -1.42 -5.43 10.98
C PHE A 78 -2.75 -5.97 11.48
N THR A 79 -2.71 -6.63 12.62
CA THR A 79 -3.87 -7.04 13.40
C THR A 79 -3.58 -6.73 14.87
N LEU A 80 -4.62 -6.54 15.66
CA LEU A 80 -4.51 -6.36 17.11
C LEU A 80 -4.78 -7.64 17.88
N LEU A 81 -5.21 -8.70 17.20
CA LEU A 81 -5.42 -10.00 17.82
C LEU A 81 -4.09 -10.70 18.04
N ASP A 82 -3.97 -11.40 19.17
CA ASP A 82 -2.85 -12.30 19.37
C ASP A 82 -2.99 -13.49 18.41
N TYR A 83 -2.12 -13.50 17.40
CA TYR A 83 -2.25 -14.39 16.25
C TYR A 83 -1.97 -15.85 16.61
N ALA A 84 -1.31 -16.10 17.75
CA ALA A 84 -1.01 -17.45 18.24
C ALA A 84 -2.28 -18.19 18.71
N GLU A 85 -3.23 -17.48 19.32
CA GLU A 85 -4.45 -18.06 19.90
C GLU A 85 -5.38 -18.68 18.84
N PHE A 86 -5.38 -18.15 17.62
CA PHE A 86 -6.26 -18.62 16.53
C PHE A 86 -5.68 -19.77 15.69
N ILE A 87 -4.45 -20.21 16.00
CA ILE A 87 -3.76 -21.32 15.31
C ILE A 87 -3.82 -22.63 16.14
N GLU A 88 -4.27 -22.58 17.40
CA GLU A 88 -4.15 -23.69 18.37
C GLU A 88 -4.86 -25.02 18.02
N ASN A 89 -5.61 -25.10 16.91
CA ASN A 89 -6.24 -26.35 16.46
C ASN A 89 -5.54 -27.09 15.31
N ASN A 90 -4.35 -26.67 14.84
CA ASN A 90 -3.59 -27.45 13.86
C ASN A 90 -2.07 -27.39 14.06
N PRO A 91 -1.48 -28.33 14.83
CA PRO A 91 -0.04 -28.39 15.10
C PRO A 91 0.85 -28.68 13.87
N ASP A 92 0.27 -29.06 12.73
CA ASP A 92 1.00 -29.38 11.49
C ASP A 92 1.23 -28.17 10.55
N ILE A 93 0.76 -26.96 10.90
CA ILE A 93 1.01 -25.76 10.07
C ILE A 93 2.39 -25.19 10.43
N VAL A 94 3.44 -25.87 9.93
CA VAL A 94 4.85 -25.48 10.03
C VAL A 94 5.06 -24.18 9.25
N GLY A 95 4.75 -23.05 9.88
CA GLY A 95 4.92 -21.77 9.22
C GLY A 95 4.51 -20.51 9.93
N GLY A 96 3.63 -20.62 10.91
CA GLY A 96 3.33 -19.51 11.80
C GLY A 96 2.60 -18.31 11.17
N PRO A 97 2.17 -17.40 12.03
CA PRO A 97 1.18 -16.35 11.76
C PRO A 97 1.62 -15.27 10.75
N ARG A 98 2.93 -15.09 10.55
CA ARG A 98 3.47 -14.06 9.65
C ARG A 98 3.45 -14.46 8.17
N LYS A 99 3.25 -15.74 7.86
CA LYS A 99 3.28 -16.22 6.47
C LYS A 99 2.16 -15.65 5.62
N HIS A 100 0.93 -15.51 6.11
CA HIS A 100 -0.15 -14.92 5.32
C HIS A 100 0.16 -13.47 4.88
N PHE A 101 0.72 -12.67 5.77
CA PHE A 101 1.13 -11.29 5.47
C PHE A 101 2.36 -11.25 4.56
N GLN A 102 3.41 -12.00 4.90
CA GLN A 102 4.67 -12.02 4.14
C GLN A 102 4.49 -12.61 2.75
N ASN A 103 3.74 -13.70 2.62
CA ASN A 103 3.51 -14.34 1.34
C ASN A 103 2.59 -13.49 0.47
N SER A 104 1.55 -12.88 1.04
CA SER A 104 0.74 -11.91 0.31
C SER A 104 1.59 -10.75 -0.20
N LEU A 105 2.54 -10.24 0.60
CA LEU A 105 3.47 -9.20 0.18
C LEU A 105 4.34 -9.69 -0.99
N ASN A 106 4.99 -10.84 -0.83
CA ASN A 106 5.89 -11.41 -1.82
C ASN A 106 5.19 -11.67 -3.17
N ARG A 107 3.95 -12.16 -3.15
CA ARG A 107 3.15 -12.40 -4.38
C ARG A 107 2.74 -11.11 -5.11
N ASN A 108 2.66 -10.00 -4.39
CA ASN A 108 2.06 -8.77 -4.90
C ASN A 108 3.07 -7.63 -5.13
N LEU A 109 4.38 -7.85 -5.01
CA LEU A 109 5.40 -6.80 -5.19
C LEU A 109 5.28 -6.06 -6.54
N ASP A 110 5.10 -6.81 -7.63
CA ASP A 110 4.95 -6.23 -8.96
C ASP A 110 3.64 -5.44 -9.11
N GLU A 111 2.58 -5.96 -8.51
CA GLU A 111 1.25 -5.36 -8.51
C GLU A 111 1.21 -4.06 -7.70
N ILE A 112 1.86 -4.03 -6.53
CA ILE A 112 2.06 -2.83 -5.72
C ILE A 112 2.76 -1.74 -6.56
N THR A 113 3.83 -2.11 -7.24
CA THR A 113 4.57 -1.19 -8.11
C THR A 113 3.69 -0.67 -9.25
N ARG A 114 2.85 -1.54 -9.82
CA ARG A 114 1.90 -1.17 -10.88
C ARG A 114 0.83 -0.18 -10.41
N ILE A 115 0.25 -0.42 -9.23
CA ILE A 115 -0.75 0.48 -8.61
C ILE A 115 -0.14 1.86 -8.37
N LEU A 116 1.04 1.94 -7.75
CA LEU A 116 1.72 3.21 -7.49
C LEU A 116 2.03 3.99 -8.77
N LYS A 117 2.56 3.31 -9.80
CA LYS A 117 2.86 3.93 -11.09
C LYS A 117 1.59 4.46 -11.77
N LYS A 118 0.49 3.71 -11.70
CA LYS A 118 -0.81 4.11 -12.27
C LYS A 118 -1.33 5.39 -11.60
N GLU A 119 -1.32 5.43 -10.28
CA GLU A 119 -1.85 6.58 -9.51
C GLU A 119 -1.02 7.85 -9.70
N VAL A 120 0.31 7.74 -9.67
CA VAL A 120 1.20 8.87 -9.98
C VAL A 120 0.97 9.37 -11.40
N LYS A 121 0.87 8.48 -12.38
CA LYS A 121 0.67 8.85 -13.78
C LYS A 121 -0.69 9.50 -14.03
N SER A 122 -1.74 9.05 -13.33
CA SER A 122 -3.09 9.64 -13.42
C SER A 122 -3.07 11.10 -12.96
N ASN A 123 -2.46 11.38 -11.81
CA ASN A 123 -2.42 12.71 -11.22
C ASN A 123 -1.49 13.68 -11.99
N VAL A 124 -0.40 13.19 -12.58
CA VAL A 124 0.51 14.01 -13.40
C VAL A 124 -0.06 14.32 -14.79
N ARG A 125 -0.94 13.46 -15.34
CA ARG A 125 -1.56 13.66 -16.67
C ARG A 125 -2.69 14.67 -16.70
N THR A 126 -3.14 15.15 -15.55
CA THR A 126 -4.15 16.23 -15.45
C THR A 126 -3.60 17.63 -15.72
N LEU A 127 -2.38 17.73 -16.28
CA LEU A 127 -1.75 18.97 -16.81
C LEU A 127 -2.12 19.19 -18.28
#